data_AF-Q9CPY9-F1
#
_entry.id   AF-Q9CPY9-F1
#
_cell.length_a   1.000
_cell.length_b   1.000
_cell.length_c   1.000
_cell.angle_alpha   90.00
_cell.angle_beta   90.00
_cell.angle_gamma   90.00
#
_symmetry.space_group_name_H-M   'P 1'
#
loop_
_entity.id
_entity.type
_entity.pdbx_description
1 polymer ?
#
loop_
_entity_poly.entity_id
_entity_poly.type
_entity_poly.pdbx_seq_one_letter_code
_entity_poly.pdbx_strand_id
1 'polypeptide(L)'
;MGLLHSLHAPAAALLWSCLLGLAAAQEAILHASTNGVSSLSKDYCMYYNNNWTRLPSSLENATSLSLMNLTGTALCHLSDIPPDGIRNKAVVVHWGPCHFLEKARIAQEGGAAALLIANNSVLIPSSRNKSTFQNVTVLIAVIT
;
A
#
# COMPACT_ATOMS: atom_id res chain seq x y z
N MET A 1 18.17 -60.66 -0.66
CA MET A 1 17.28 -59.51 -0.37
C MET A 1 18.08 -58.23 -0.59
N GLY A 2 17.55 -57.29 -1.37
CA GLY A 2 18.21 -56.03 -1.75
C GLY A 2 17.92 -55.71 -3.22
N LEU A 3 16.66 -55.47 -3.55
CA LEU A 3 16.03 -54.15 -3.71
C LEU A 3 16.52 -53.40 -4.97
N LEU A 4 15.71 -53.54 -6.03
CA LEU A 4 15.59 -52.56 -7.11
C LEU A 4 15.41 -51.17 -6.50
N HIS A 5 16.33 -50.25 -6.75
CA HIS A 5 16.08 -48.83 -6.54
C HIS A 5 15.49 -48.24 -7.82
N SER A 6 14.18 -47.98 -7.75
CA SER A 6 13.36 -47.31 -8.75
C SER A 6 13.95 -45.98 -9.20
N LEU A 7 14.00 -45.79 -10.52
CA LEU A 7 14.03 -44.49 -11.17
C LEU A 7 12.70 -43.75 -10.94
N HIS A 8 12.67 -42.75 -10.06
CA HIS A 8 11.78 -41.57 -10.16
C HIS A 8 11.93 -40.68 -8.91
N ALA A 9 12.65 -39.54 -8.98
CA ALA A 9 12.46 -38.42 -8.04
C ALA A 9 13.33 -37.15 -8.28
N PRO A 10 13.61 -36.63 -9.50
CA PRO A 10 14.07 -35.24 -9.58
C PRO A 10 13.00 -34.28 -10.13
N ALA A 11 12.04 -34.78 -10.92
CA ALA A 11 11.07 -33.91 -11.60
C ALA A 11 10.01 -33.32 -10.67
N ALA A 12 9.59 -34.04 -9.62
CA ALA A 12 8.53 -33.60 -8.71
C ALA A 12 8.98 -32.45 -7.77
N ALA A 13 10.28 -32.35 -7.46
CA ALA A 13 10.79 -31.34 -6.53
C ALA A 13 10.90 -29.93 -7.15
N LEU A 14 11.08 -29.84 -8.48
CA LEU A 14 11.21 -28.55 -9.19
C LEU A 14 9.86 -27.85 -9.42
N LEU A 15 8.75 -28.58 -9.33
CA LEU A 15 7.40 -28.03 -9.53
C LEU A 15 6.85 -27.33 -8.29
N TRP A 16 7.33 -27.66 -7.09
CA TRP A 16 6.87 -27.01 -5.84
C TRP A 16 7.49 -25.63 -5.60
N SER A 17 8.69 -25.36 -6.08
CA SER A 17 9.32 -24.03 -5.93
C SER A 17 8.70 -22.96 -6.83
N CYS A 18 8.01 -23.33 -7.91
CA CYS A 18 7.36 -22.36 -8.82
C CYS A 18 5.99 -21.84 -8.34
N LEU A 19 5.39 -22.43 -7.30
CA LEU A 19 4.03 -22.06 -6.84
C LEU A 19 4.01 -20.99 -5.73
N LEU A 20 5.17 -20.61 -5.18
CA LEU A 20 5.28 -19.63 -4.09
C LEU A 20 5.23 -18.16 -4.54
N GLY A 21 5.18 -17.88 -5.84
CA GLY A 21 5.23 -16.51 -6.37
C GLY A 21 3.97 -15.66 -6.20
N LEU A 22 2.95 -16.09 -5.44
CA LEU A 22 1.62 -15.49 -5.50
C LEU A 22 1.08 -14.87 -4.19
N ALA A 23 1.82 -13.96 -3.56
CA ALA A 23 1.29 -12.68 -3.00
C ALA A 23 2.40 -11.89 -2.26
N ALA A 24 3.23 -11.16 -2.99
CA ALA A 24 4.10 -10.16 -2.36
C ALA A 24 3.31 -8.85 -2.21
N ALA A 25 2.72 -8.60 -1.04
CA ALA A 25 2.57 -7.21 -0.62
C ALA A 25 4.00 -6.67 -0.46
N GLN A 26 4.36 -5.61 -1.19
CA GLN A 26 5.70 -5.06 -1.10
C GLN A 26 5.76 -4.12 0.12
N GLU A 27 6.80 -4.27 0.94
CA GLU A 27 7.08 -3.40 2.07
C GLU A 27 7.91 -2.18 1.60
N ALA A 28 7.66 -1.02 2.18
CA ALA A 28 8.43 0.19 2.00
C ALA A 28 8.53 0.99 3.30
N ILE A 29 9.39 2.00 3.31
CA ILE A 29 9.59 2.90 4.43
C ILE A 29 8.86 4.21 4.15
N LEU A 30 7.98 4.61 5.07
CA LEU A 30 7.42 5.94 5.16
C LEU A 30 8.24 6.73 6.19
N HIS A 31 8.99 7.72 5.72
CA HIS A 31 9.68 8.68 6.59
C HIS A 31 8.76 9.87 6.88
N ALA A 32 8.33 10.02 8.13
CA ALA A 32 7.55 11.17 8.57
C ALA A 32 8.42 12.12 9.39
N SER A 33 8.34 13.42 9.13
CA SER A 33 9.07 14.44 9.88
C SER A 33 8.19 15.65 10.17
N THR A 34 8.47 16.33 11.28
CA THR A 34 7.80 17.59 11.62
C THR A 34 8.57 18.74 11.00
N ASN A 35 7.95 19.47 10.05
CA ASN A 35 8.54 20.64 9.38
C ASN A 35 9.94 20.38 8.78
N GLY A 36 10.23 19.15 8.35
CA GLY A 36 11.54 18.78 7.81
C GLY A 36 12.67 18.67 8.84
N VAL A 37 12.37 18.75 10.13
CA VAL A 37 13.37 18.62 11.20
C VAL A 37 13.69 17.16 11.43
N SER A 38 14.88 16.72 11.04
CA SER A 38 15.33 15.32 11.11
C SER A 38 15.36 14.75 12.54
N SER A 39 15.59 15.58 13.57
CA SER A 39 15.55 15.12 14.96
C SER A 39 14.14 14.79 15.46
N LEU A 40 13.10 15.17 14.70
CA LEU A 40 11.69 14.90 14.98
C LEU A 40 11.06 14.03 13.88
N SER A 41 11.87 13.12 13.31
CA SER A 41 11.42 12.16 12.31
C SER A 41 11.19 10.77 12.88
N LYS A 42 10.29 10.03 12.24
CA LYS A 42 10.03 8.63 12.52
C LYS A 42 9.76 7.87 11.23
N ASP A 43 10.33 6.67 11.16
CA ASP A 43 10.12 5.75 10.06
C ASP A 43 9.02 4.74 10.42
N TYR A 44 8.19 4.44 9.43
CA TYR A 44 7.12 3.46 9.52
C TYR A 44 7.26 2.46 8.38
N CYS A 45 7.02 1.19 8.66
CA CYS A 45 6.80 0.21 7.62
C CYS A 45 5.42 0.44 7.01
N MET A 46 5.35 0.42 5.68
CA MET A 46 4.09 0.50 4.96
C MET A 46 4.00 -0.60 3.92
N TYR A 47 2.79 -1.11 3.74
CA TYR A 47 2.48 -2.06 2.68
C TYR A 47 1.94 -1.31 1.48
N TYR A 48 2.54 -1.55 0.31
CA TYR A 48 2.13 -0.94 -0.95
C TYR A 48 2.13 -1.97 -2.08
N ASN A 49 1.62 -1.56 -3.24
CA ASN A 49 1.64 -2.37 -4.45
C ASN A 49 2.50 -1.70 -5.52
N ASN A 50 3.68 -2.25 -5.78
CA ASN A 50 4.63 -1.70 -6.75
C ASN A 50 4.12 -1.76 -8.21
N ASN A 51 3.08 -2.55 -8.48
CA ASN A 51 2.42 -2.57 -9.80
C ASN A 51 1.49 -1.36 -10.02
N TRP A 52 1.09 -0.66 -8.96
CA TRP A 52 0.23 0.53 -9.05
C TRP A 52 1.06 1.82 -9.05
N THR A 53 2.01 1.92 -8.13
CA THR A 53 2.92 3.07 -8.05
C THR A 53 4.30 2.58 -7.68
N ARG A 54 5.30 3.00 -8.46
CA ARG A 54 6.70 2.76 -8.13
C ARG A 54 7.19 3.81 -7.16
N LEU A 55 7.75 3.36 -6.05
CA LEU A 55 8.42 4.22 -5.10
C LEU A 55 9.90 4.37 -5.46
N PRO A 56 10.53 5.50 -5.11
CA PRO A 56 11.97 5.65 -5.24
C PRO A 56 12.70 4.64 -4.34
N SER A 57 13.89 4.23 -4.76
CA SER A 57 14.70 3.24 -4.05
C SER A 57 15.44 3.80 -2.83
N SER A 58 15.41 5.12 -2.61
CA SER A 58 16.07 5.79 -1.49
C SER A 58 15.27 7.02 -1.02
N LEU A 59 15.48 7.42 0.23
CA LEU A 59 14.83 8.59 0.83
C LEU A 59 15.29 9.91 0.20
N GLU A 60 16.54 10.02 -0.24
CA GLU A 60 17.12 11.20 -0.91
C GLU A 60 16.33 11.59 -2.18
N ASN A 61 15.82 10.58 -2.91
CA ASN A 61 15.05 10.77 -4.13
C ASN A 61 13.53 10.83 -3.89
N ALA A 62 13.09 10.78 -2.63
CA ALA A 62 11.68 10.77 -2.28
C ALA A 62 11.09 12.18 -2.24
N THR A 63 9.93 12.34 -2.87
CA THR A 63 9.15 13.58 -2.79
C THR A 63 8.50 13.71 -1.42
N SER A 64 8.83 14.77 -0.68
CA SER A 64 8.14 15.10 0.57
C SER A 64 6.75 15.68 0.29
N LEU A 65 5.75 15.14 0.98
CA LEU A 65 4.35 15.58 0.87
C LEU A 65 3.86 16.10 2.22
N SER A 66 3.06 17.16 2.20
CA SER A 66 2.34 17.59 3.40
C SER A 66 1.34 16.51 3.80
N LEU A 67 1.44 16.03 5.04
CA LEU A 67 0.48 15.09 5.60
C LEU A 67 -0.78 15.83 6.03
N MET A 68 -1.96 15.29 5.71
CA MET A 68 -3.24 15.74 6.23
C MET A 68 -3.94 14.61 6.97
N ASN A 69 -4.25 14.85 8.24
CA ASN A 69 -4.92 13.89 9.08
C ASN A 69 -6.45 13.96 8.90
N LEU A 70 -7.01 12.90 8.30
CA LEU A 70 -8.45 12.67 8.15
C LEU A 70 -8.88 11.35 8.81
N THR A 71 -8.16 10.86 9.84
CA THR A 71 -8.56 9.62 10.54
C THR A 71 -9.90 9.72 11.27
N GLY A 72 -10.40 10.94 11.49
CA GLY A 72 -11.75 11.20 12.02
C GLY A 72 -12.87 11.06 10.98
N THR A 73 -12.55 10.94 9.69
CA THR A 73 -13.53 10.76 8.61
C THR A 73 -13.33 9.42 7.90
N ALA A 74 -14.40 8.89 7.31
CA ALA A 74 -14.33 7.62 6.60
C ALA A 74 -13.80 7.78 5.16
N LEU A 75 -13.94 8.97 4.56
CA LEU A 75 -13.58 9.27 3.17
C LEU A 75 -14.26 8.31 2.17
N CYS A 76 -15.55 8.07 2.36
CA CYS A 76 -16.37 7.24 1.49
C CYS A 76 -17.15 8.07 0.47
N HIS A 77 -17.29 9.37 0.70
CA HIS A 77 -18.00 10.30 -0.18
C HIS A 77 -17.17 11.55 -0.49
N LEU A 78 -17.44 12.19 -1.63
CA LEU A 78 -16.79 13.46 -1.98
C LEU A 78 -17.07 14.58 -0.95
N SER A 79 -18.23 14.54 -0.29
CA SER A 79 -18.57 15.45 0.81
C SER A 79 -17.69 15.29 2.05
N ASP A 80 -16.95 14.18 2.17
CA ASP A 80 -16.02 13.95 3.28
C ASP A 80 -14.70 14.71 3.09
N ILE A 81 -14.48 15.30 1.90
CA ILE A 81 -13.32 16.15 1.61
C ILE A 81 -13.53 17.50 2.32
N PRO A 82 -12.58 17.94 3.17
CA PRO A 82 -12.67 19.24 3.83
C PRO A 82 -12.78 20.39 2.83
N PRO A 83 -13.40 21.52 3.22
CA PRO A 83 -13.51 22.71 2.35
C PRO A 83 -12.17 23.21 1.80
N ASP A 84 -11.10 23.14 2.61
CA ASP A 84 -9.74 23.54 2.22
C ASP A 84 -9.08 22.55 1.24
N GLY A 85 -9.75 21.44 0.95
CA GLY A 85 -9.32 20.41 0.01
C GLY A 85 -8.11 19.58 0.47
N ILE A 86 -7.83 18.57 -0.36
CA ILE A 86 -6.74 17.59 -0.14
C ILE A 86 -5.69 17.60 -1.25
N ARG A 87 -5.77 18.57 -2.16
CA ARG A 87 -4.92 18.63 -3.35
C ARG A 87 -3.43 18.65 -2.99
N ASN A 88 -2.64 17.80 -3.64
CA ASN A 88 -1.19 17.64 -3.46
C ASN A 88 -0.75 17.24 -2.05
N LYS A 89 -1.66 16.74 -1.19
CA LYS A 89 -1.35 16.26 0.16
C LYS A 89 -1.27 14.73 0.18
N ALA A 90 -0.49 14.20 1.12
CA ALA A 90 -0.64 12.82 1.56
C ALA A 90 -1.75 12.78 2.61
N VAL A 91 -2.85 12.08 2.33
CA VAL A 91 -4.00 12.03 3.21
C VAL A 91 -3.95 10.75 4.01
N VAL A 92 -4.03 10.83 5.34
CA VAL A 92 -4.19 9.64 6.19
C VAL A 92 -5.64 9.50 6.63
N VAL A 93 -6.21 8.33 6.41
CA VAL A 93 -7.58 7.96 6.81
C VAL A 93 -7.58 6.67 7.61
N HIS A 94 -8.63 6.47 8.40
CA HIS A 94 -8.82 5.19 9.07
C HIS A 94 -9.37 4.13 8.08
N TRP A 95 -9.05 2.85 8.32
CA TRP A 95 -9.55 1.70 7.55
C TRP A 95 -11.07 1.75 7.41
N GLY A 96 -11.80 1.87 8.52
CA GLY A 96 -13.22 2.24 8.53
C GLY A 96 -14.16 1.34 7.69
N PRO A 97 -15.33 1.87 7.28
CA PRO A 97 -16.46 1.05 6.84
C PRO A 97 -16.54 0.78 5.34
N CYS A 98 -16.02 1.67 4.48
CA CYS A 98 -16.00 1.47 3.03
C CYS A 98 -14.66 0.88 2.56
N HIS A 99 -14.69 0.27 1.38
CA HIS A 99 -13.53 -0.41 0.82
C HIS A 99 -12.39 0.57 0.53
N PHE A 100 -11.14 0.18 0.79
CA PHE A 100 -10.01 1.10 0.65
C PHE A 100 -9.80 1.67 -0.76
N LEU A 101 -10.20 0.92 -1.80
CA LEU A 101 -10.16 1.38 -3.19
C LEU A 101 -11.22 2.44 -3.50
N GLU A 102 -12.34 2.43 -2.78
CA GLU A 102 -13.34 3.50 -2.86
C GLU A 102 -12.77 4.80 -2.27
N LYS A 103 -12.12 4.72 -1.11
CA LYS A 103 -11.38 5.85 -0.52
C LYS A 103 -10.31 6.39 -1.47
N ALA A 104 -9.58 5.51 -2.14
CA ALA A 104 -8.57 5.90 -3.11
C ALA A 104 -9.15 6.67 -4.30
N ARG A 105 -10.33 6.26 -4.81
CA ARG A 105 -11.05 6.99 -5.85
C ARG A 105 -11.45 8.39 -5.36
N ILE A 106 -12.03 8.51 -4.17
CA ILE A 106 -12.41 9.81 -3.58
C ILE A 106 -11.18 10.71 -3.38
N ALA A 107 -10.09 10.16 -2.83
CA ALA A 107 -8.84 10.88 -2.63
C ALA A 107 -8.26 11.41 -3.95
N GLN A 108 -8.26 10.57 -4.99
CA GLN A 108 -7.80 10.95 -6.33
C GLN A 108 -8.67 12.04 -6.96
N GLU A 109 -10.00 11.94 -6.86
CA GLU A 109 -10.92 12.97 -7.36
C GLU A 109 -10.73 14.30 -6.62
N GLY A 110 -10.40 14.25 -5.32
CA GLY A 110 -10.00 15.43 -4.53
C GLY A 110 -8.59 15.96 -4.81
N GLY A 111 -7.82 15.29 -5.66
CA GLY A 111 -6.46 15.69 -6.05
C GLY A 111 -5.36 15.33 -5.05
N ALA A 112 -5.61 14.39 -4.14
CA ALA A 112 -4.57 13.91 -3.22
C ALA A 112 -3.40 13.29 -3.98
N ALA A 113 -2.18 13.52 -3.48
CA ALA A 113 -0.97 12.94 -4.05
C ALA A 113 -0.76 11.48 -3.58
N ALA A 114 -1.17 11.19 -2.35
CA ALA A 114 -1.09 9.85 -1.76
C ALA A 114 -2.23 9.64 -0.75
N LEU A 115 -2.64 8.37 -0.59
CA LEU A 115 -3.58 7.90 0.41
C LEU A 115 -2.86 6.90 1.34
N LEU A 116 -2.78 7.25 2.61
CA LEU A 116 -2.31 6.39 3.69
C LEU A 116 -3.53 5.86 4.45
N ILE A 117 -3.60 4.55 4.65
CA ILE A 117 -4.69 3.91 5.39
C ILE A 117 -4.11 3.43 6.72
N ALA A 118 -4.51 4.09 7.80
CA ALA A 118 -4.23 3.66 9.16
C ALA A 118 -5.13 2.47 9.48
N ASN A 119 -4.51 1.29 9.64
CA ASN A 119 -5.21 0.06 9.95
C ASN A 119 -4.70 -0.52 11.27
N ASN A 120 -5.59 -0.67 12.23
CA ASN A 120 -5.26 -1.28 13.53
C ASN A 120 -5.28 -2.82 13.46
N SER A 121 -5.59 -3.39 12.30
CA SER A 121 -5.77 -4.82 12.06
C SER A 121 -4.80 -5.33 10.98
N VAL A 122 -4.24 -6.53 11.17
CA VAL A 122 -3.22 -7.14 10.27
C VAL A 122 -3.87 -7.84 9.05
N LEU A 123 -4.92 -7.25 8.47
CA LEU A 123 -5.53 -7.78 7.24
C LEU A 123 -5.24 -6.80 6.11
N ILE A 124 -4.07 -6.99 5.49
CA ILE A 124 -3.71 -6.29 4.26
C ILE A 124 -4.45 -6.99 3.13
N PRO A 125 -5.28 -6.28 2.36
CA PRO A 125 -6.02 -6.89 1.29
C PRO A 125 -5.03 -7.32 0.20
N SER A 126 -4.95 -8.62 -0.05
CA SER A 126 -4.21 -9.21 -1.16
C SER A 126 -4.94 -8.95 -2.48
N SER A 127 -5.25 -7.69 -2.78
CA SER A 127 -5.94 -7.32 -4.01
C SER A 127 -4.98 -7.44 -5.19
N ARG A 128 -5.00 -8.62 -5.82
CA ARG A 128 -4.32 -8.92 -7.08
C ARG A 128 -5.14 -8.49 -8.31
N ASN A 129 -6.44 -8.26 -8.14
CA ASN A 129 -7.36 -8.02 -9.25
C ASN A 129 -7.28 -6.57 -9.73
N LYS A 130 -6.37 -6.33 -10.68
CA LYS A 130 -6.23 -5.05 -11.41
C LYS A 130 -7.49 -4.66 -12.19
N SER A 131 -8.33 -5.63 -12.58
CA SER A 131 -9.47 -5.40 -13.48
C SER A 131 -10.60 -4.55 -12.88
N THR A 132 -10.82 -4.61 -11.56
CA THR A 132 -11.92 -3.89 -10.91
C THR A 132 -11.65 -2.40 -10.71
N PHE A 133 -10.39 -1.93 -10.82
CA PHE A 133 -10.02 -0.57 -10.45
C PHE A 133 -8.92 0.02 -11.33
N GLN A 134 -8.97 -0.21 -12.65
CA GLN A 134 -7.97 0.27 -13.62
C GLN A 134 -7.70 1.79 -13.59
N ASN A 135 -8.59 2.58 -12.99
CA ASN A 135 -8.53 4.04 -13.00
C ASN A 135 -7.98 4.66 -11.71
N VAL A 136 -7.58 3.86 -10.72
CA VAL A 136 -6.97 4.37 -9.48
C VAL A 136 -5.45 4.41 -9.66
N THR A 137 -4.90 5.62 -9.70
CA THR A 137 -3.48 5.90 -9.92
C THR A 137 -2.83 6.59 -8.73
N VAL A 138 -3.60 7.07 -7.74
CA VAL A 138 -3.06 7.63 -6.50
C VAL A 138 -2.23 6.56 -5.77
N LEU A 139 -1.11 6.98 -5.17
CA LEU A 139 -0.32 6.09 -4.31
C LEU A 139 -1.19 5.64 -3.13
N ILE A 140 -1.31 4.32 -2.93
CA ILE A 140 -2.01 3.75 -1.79
C ILE A 140 -1.00 2.98 -0.94
N ALA A 141 -0.95 3.31 0.34
CA ALA A 141 -0.17 2.55 1.31
C ALA A 141 -0.98 2.31 2.58
N VAL A 142 -0.78 1.13 3.19
CA VAL A 142 -1.35 0.78 4.49
C VAL A 142 -0.26 0.90 5.54
N ILE A 143 -0.54 1.62 6.62
CA ILE A 143 0.33 1.77 7.78
C ILE A 143 -0.33 1.12 8.99
N THR A 144 0.44 0.34 9.75
CA THR A 144 0.03 -0.38 10.96
C THR A 144 0.77 0.14 12.18
#